data_AF-A0A1H2Z6S0-F1
#
_entry.id   AF-A0A1H2Z6S0-F1
#
_cell.length_a   1.000
_cell.length_b   1.000
_cell.length_c   1.000
_cell.angle_alpha   90.00
_cell.angle_beta   90.00
_cell.angle_gamma   90.00
#
_symmetry.space_group_name_H-M   'P 1'
#
loop_
_entity.id
_entity.type
_entity.pdbx_description
1 polymer ?
#
loop_
_entity_poly.entity_id
_entity_poly.type
_entity_poly.pdbx_seq_one_letter_code
_entity_poly.pdbx_strand_id
1 'polypeptide(L)'
;MILSAVILLVVLLVLWLLFIPIQVFIDTDANTYFARLKGLAKASFEPDEKELLRVRLKVLFYERCFYPLTRSINQKKQSEKNKAKRKRKVSFKKMLQLLKSFEVRQFDLDMDTGDYVANAKMYPVFVLLNQFVASFHINFEDRNRLVLDIRNRPYRMLKSLFN
;
A
#
# COMPACT_ATOMS: atom_id res chain seq x y z
N MET A 1 28.42 32.35 -2.95
CA MET A 1 27.68 32.08 -4.21
C MET A 1 27.56 30.59 -4.50
N ILE A 2 28.67 29.82 -4.48
CA ILE A 2 28.62 28.36 -4.71
C ILE A 2 27.86 27.64 -3.59
N LEU A 3 28.17 27.92 -2.31
CA LEU A 3 27.51 27.29 -1.17
C LEU A 3 25.99 27.52 -1.17
N SER A 4 25.55 28.76 -1.43
CA SER A 4 24.13 29.11 -1.54
C SER A 4 23.45 28.38 -2.71
N ALA A 5 24.13 28.19 -3.84
CA ALA A 5 23.61 27.44 -4.97
C ALA A 5 23.45 25.95 -4.64
N VAL A 6 24.42 25.35 -3.93
CA VAL A 6 24.34 23.95 -3.48
C VAL A 6 23.17 23.76 -2.49
N ILE A 7 23.01 24.68 -1.53
CA ILE A 7 21.89 24.62 -0.59
C ILE A 7 20.55 24.72 -1.32
N LEU A 8 20.42 25.66 -2.26
CA LEU A 8 19.21 25.82 -3.06
C LEU A 8 18.89 24.55 -3.86
N LEU A 9 19.88 23.93 -4.49
CA LEU A 9 19.72 22.67 -5.22
C LEU A 9 19.16 21.55 -4.32
N VAL A 10 19.73 21.39 -3.13
CA VAL A 10 19.30 20.36 -2.18
C VAL A 10 17.87 20.63 -1.71
N VAL A 11 17.53 21.88 -1.40
CA VAL A 11 16.17 22.26 -1.01
C VAL A 11 15.17 21.95 -2.12
N LEU A 12 15.49 22.30 -3.37
CA LEU A 12 14.64 22.00 -4.51
C LEU A 12 14.45 20.48 -4.71
N LEU A 13 15.51 19.70 -4.54
CA LEU A 13 15.45 18.24 -4.64
C LEU A 13 14.53 17.63 -3.57
N VAL A 14 14.66 18.08 -2.33
CA VAL A 14 13.79 17.63 -1.22
C VAL A 14 12.34 18.02 -1.48
N LEU A 15 12.09 19.27 -1.89
CA LEU A 15 10.74 19.72 -2.24
C LEU A 15 10.15 18.88 -3.36
N TRP A 16 10.90 18.63 -4.43
CA TRP A 16 10.47 17.78 -5.53
C TRP A 16 10.09 16.37 -5.05
N LEU A 17 10.91 15.74 -4.21
CA LEU A 17 10.66 14.41 -3.66
C LEU A 17 9.33 14.36 -2.86
N LEU A 18 8.99 15.43 -2.14
CA LEU A 18 7.76 15.51 -1.34
C LEU A 18 6.47 15.53 -2.17
N PHE A 19 6.55 15.94 -3.44
CA PHE A 19 5.39 15.99 -4.35
C PHE A 19 5.21 14.74 -5.20
N ILE A 20 6.12 13.78 -5.13
CA ILE A 20 6.03 12.53 -5.91
C ILE A 20 4.82 11.71 -5.46
N PRO A 21 3.97 11.24 -6.38
CA PRO A 21 2.81 10.43 -6.01
C PRO A 21 3.22 8.99 -5.68
N ILE A 22 2.75 8.57 -4.53
CA ILE A 22 2.74 7.18 -4.06
C ILE A 22 1.43 6.57 -4.50
N GLN A 23 1.47 5.38 -5.07
CA GLN A 23 0.31 4.62 -5.49
C GLN A 23 0.43 3.19 -4.95
N VAL A 24 -0.65 2.68 -4.39
CA VAL A 24 -0.82 1.26 -4.06
C VAL A 24 -2.04 0.80 -4.84
N PHE A 25 -1.84 -0.20 -5.70
CA PHE A 25 -2.85 -0.71 -6.60
C PHE A 25 -2.99 -2.21 -6.43
N ILE A 26 -4.24 -2.68 -6.36
CA ILE A 26 -4.62 -4.07 -6.23
C ILE A 26 -5.77 -4.31 -7.22
N ASP A 27 -5.62 -5.29 -8.08
CA ASP A 27 -6.68 -5.83 -8.92
C ASP A 27 -6.55 -7.36 -8.92
N THR A 28 -7.53 -8.02 -8.32
CA THR A 28 -7.52 -9.48 -8.18
C THR A 28 -7.89 -10.21 -9.47
N ASP A 29 -8.63 -9.57 -10.36
CA ASP A 29 -9.06 -10.17 -11.63
C ASP A 29 -7.90 -10.20 -12.62
N ALA A 30 -7.19 -9.08 -12.74
CA ALA A 30 -5.98 -8.97 -13.56
C ALA A 30 -4.73 -9.57 -12.89
N ASN A 31 -4.83 -10.08 -11.65
CA ASN A 31 -3.70 -10.50 -10.81
C ASN A 31 -2.58 -9.45 -10.72
N THR A 32 -2.95 -8.16 -10.66
CA THR A 32 -1.98 -7.07 -10.59
C THR A 32 -1.96 -6.44 -9.20
N TYR A 33 -0.81 -6.51 -8.56
CA TYR A 33 -0.61 -5.99 -7.21
C TYR A 33 0.69 -5.20 -7.19
N PHE A 34 0.65 -3.90 -6.97
CA PHE A 34 1.88 -3.11 -6.91
C PHE A 34 1.79 -1.88 -6.00
N ALA A 35 2.93 -1.55 -5.41
CA ALA A 35 3.18 -0.25 -4.79
C ALA A 35 4.22 0.51 -5.64
N ARG A 36 3.96 1.77 -5.96
CA ARG A 36 4.80 2.59 -6.83
C ARG A 36 5.01 3.98 -6.25
N LEU A 37 6.25 4.44 -6.23
CA LEU A 37 6.62 5.84 -6.20
C LEU A 37 6.83 6.29 -7.64
N LYS A 38 5.89 7.05 -8.20
CA LYS A 38 5.88 7.37 -9.64
C LYS A 38 7.20 7.99 -10.08
N GLY A 39 7.86 7.35 -11.05
CA GLY A 39 9.16 7.78 -11.59
C GLY A 39 10.38 7.35 -10.79
N LEU A 40 10.23 6.78 -9.58
CA LEU A 40 11.37 6.37 -8.74
C LEU A 40 11.43 4.86 -8.53
N ALA A 41 10.35 4.26 -8.04
CA ALA A 41 10.34 2.86 -7.63
C ALA A 41 9.00 2.20 -7.87
N LYS A 42 9.01 0.90 -8.17
CA LYS A 42 7.83 0.03 -8.25
C LYS A 42 8.16 -1.30 -7.61
N ALA A 43 7.41 -1.68 -6.59
CA ALA A 43 7.35 -3.04 -6.07
C ALA A 43 6.09 -3.70 -6.62
N SER A 44 6.23 -4.79 -7.38
CA SER A 44 5.11 -5.58 -7.89
C SER A 44 5.11 -6.94 -7.22
N PHE A 45 3.94 -7.45 -6.87
CA PHE A 45 3.75 -8.81 -6.38
C PHE A 45 3.18 -9.63 -7.54
N GLU A 46 3.93 -10.66 -7.91
CA GLU A 46 3.60 -11.56 -9.02
C GLU A 46 3.45 -12.96 -8.42
N PRO A 47 2.40 -13.72 -8.76
CA PRO A 47 2.34 -15.14 -8.43
C PRO A 47 3.42 -15.89 -9.22
N ASP A 48 4.07 -16.88 -8.61
CA ASP A 48 5.12 -17.70 -9.25
C ASP A 48 4.87 -19.19 -8.94
N GLU A 49 5.30 -20.09 -9.82
CA GLU A 49 5.06 -21.54 -9.69
C GLU A 49 5.87 -22.17 -8.55
N LYS A 50 7.02 -21.56 -8.21
CA LYS A 50 7.94 -22.07 -7.17
C LYS A 50 7.56 -21.66 -5.76
N GLU A 51 6.98 -20.48 -5.58
CA GLU A 51 6.47 -19.98 -4.31
C GLU A 51 5.24 -19.12 -4.55
N LEU A 52 4.29 -19.15 -3.60
CA LEU A 52 2.99 -18.45 -3.70
C LEU A 52 3.12 -16.95 -4.05
N LEU A 53 4.24 -16.30 -3.71
CA LEU A 53 4.47 -14.87 -3.97
C LEU A 53 5.93 -14.54 -4.32
N ARG A 54 6.13 -13.90 -5.48
CA ARG A 54 7.38 -13.26 -5.90
C ARG A 54 7.24 -11.74 -5.83
N VAL A 55 8.25 -11.05 -5.28
CA VAL A 55 8.30 -9.58 -5.26
C VAL A 55 9.34 -9.09 -6.24
N ARG A 56 8.89 -8.31 -7.21
CA ARG A 56 9.73 -7.62 -8.21
C ARG A 56 9.88 -6.15 -7.83
N LEU A 57 11.07 -5.79 -7.36
CA LEU A 57 11.42 -4.43 -6.99
C LEU A 57 12.23 -3.77 -8.12
N LYS A 58 11.68 -2.72 -8.70
CA LYS A 58 12.35 -1.84 -9.67
C LYS A 58 12.60 -0.49 -9.03
N VAL A 59 13.85 -0.05 -8.96
CA VAL A 59 14.25 1.27 -8.45
C VAL A 59 15.10 1.94 -9.51
N LEU A 60 14.58 2.99 -10.14
CA LEU A 60 15.22 3.70 -11.25
C LEU A 60 15.65 2.72 -12.37
N PHE A 61 16.95 2.45 -12.46
CA PHE A 61 17.59 1.58 -13.46
C PHE A 61 17.96 0.19 -12.92
N TYR A 62 17.73 -0.07 -11.64
CA TYR A 62 18.05 -1.34 -11.00
C TYR A 62 16.78 -2.15 -10.76
N GLU A 63 16.86 -3.46 -11.01
CA GLU A 63 15.74 -4.37 -10.84
C GLU A 63 16.19 -5.61 -10.07
N ARG A 64 15.42 -5.99 -9.05
CA ARG A 64 15.71 -7.14 -8.21
C ARG A 64 14.43 -7.89 -7.89
N CYS A 65 14.46 -9.20 -8.09
CA CYS A 65 13.40 -10.10 -7.68
C CYS A 65 13.82 -10.82 -6.40
N PHE A 66 12.90 -10.99 -5.45
CA PHE A 66 13.11 -11.79 -4.25
C PHE A 66 11.82 -12.44 -3.78
N TYR A 67 11.95 -13.48 -2.98
CA TYR A 67 10.86 -14.27 -2.45
C TYR A 67 10.74 -13.99 -0.94
N PRO A 68 9.78 -13.15 -0.52
CA PRO A 68 9.67 -12.74 0.88
C PRO A 68 9.15 -13.84 1.81
N LEU A 69 8.49 -14.86 1.25
CA LEU A 69 7.88 -15.95 2.01
C LEU A 69 8.82 -17.14 2.25
N THR A 70 10.01 -17.14 1.64
CA THR A 70 11.01 -18.17 1.90
C THR A 70 11.49 -18.08 3.34
N ARG A 71 11.31 -19.16 4.10
CA ARG A 71 11.81 -19.29 5.48
C ARG A 71 13.32 -19.11 5.48
N SER A 72 13.81 -17.98 6.00
CA SER A 72 15.22 -17.86 6.35
C SER A 72 15.49 -18.69 7.59
N ILE A 73 16.03 -19.91 7.41
CA ILE A 73 16.38 -20.85 8.49
C ILE A 73 17.56 -20.36 9.34
N ASN A 74 18.20 -19.24 8.99
CA ASN A 74 19.40 -18.75 9.70
C ASN A 74 19.17 -17.44 10.45
N GLN A 75 18.63 -17.55 11.67
CA GLN A 75 18.86 -16.56 12.72
C GLN A 75 19.18 -17.23 14.06
N LYS A 76 20.41 -17.76 14.17
CA LYS A 76 21.15 -17.70 15.44
C LYS A 76 22.36 -16.81 15.26
N LYS A 77 22.20 -15.52 15.57
CA LYS A 77 23.29 -14.70 16.08
C LYS A 77 22.82 -14.07 17.39
N GLN A 78 23.56 -14.37 18.45
CA GLN A 78 23.33 -13.92 19.82
C GLN A 78 23.01 -12.43 19.86
N SER A 79 21.89 -12.09 20.50
CA SER A 79 21.57 -10.70 20.82
C SER A 79 22.49 -10.25 21.95
N GLU A 80 23.43 -9.35 21.66
CA GLU A 80 23.91 -8.42 22.68
C GLU A 80 22.69 -7.69 23.26
N LYS A 81 22.56 -7.71 24.60
CA LYS A 81 21.54 -6.98 25.34
C LYS A 81 21.80 -5.47 25.20
N ASN A 82 21.43 -4.90 24.06
CA ASN A 82 21.35 -3.46 23.90
C ASN A 82 20.19 -2.96 24.78
N LYS A 83 20.52 -2.09 25.75
CA LYS A 83 19.57 -1.37 26.62
C LYS A 83 18.41 -0.88 25.77
N ALA A 84 17.21 -1.41 26.03
CA ALA A 84 16.01 -1.12 25.26
C ALA A 84 15.73 0.39 25.31
N LYS A 85 16.10 1.11 24.24
CA LYS A 85 15.71 2.51 24.05
C LYS A 85 14.18 2.56 24.18
N ARG A 86 13.68 3.43 25.06
CA ARG A 86 12.25 3.63 25.33
C ARG A 86 11.57 3.92 23.98
N LYS A 87 10.90 2.91 23.40
CA LYS A 87 10.23 3.05 22.11
C LYS A 87 9.16 4.12 22.28
N ARG A 88 9.28 5.23 21.53
CA ARG A 88 8.20 6.23 21.46
C ARG A 88 6.94 5.50 21.03
N LYS A 89 5.94 5.43 21.91
CA LYS A 89 4.64 4.87 21.56
C LYS A 89 4.02 5.80 20.52
N VAL A 90 3.93 5.34 19.28
CA VAL A 90 3.13 6.04 18.27
C VAL A 90 1.69 5.98 18.75
N SER A 91 1.08 7.13 18.98
CA SER A 91 -0.32 7.20 19.39
C SER A 91 -1.20 6.64 18.27
N PHE A 92 -2.21 5.84 18.64
CA PHE A 92 -3.23 5.34 17.71
C PHE A 92 -3.87 6.47 16.90
N LYS A 93 -4.06 7.65 17.51
CA LYS A 93 -4.56 8.85 16.84
C LYS A 93 -3.67 9.28 15.67
N LYS A 94 -2.34 9.23 15.85
CA LYS A 94 -1.37 9.58 14.79
C LYS A 94 -1.38 8.55 13.66
N MET A 95 -1.55 7.27 13.99
CA MET A 95 -1.69 6.23 12.97
C MET A 95 -2.97 6.42 12.15
N LEU A 96 -4.09 6.74 12.80
CA LEU A 96 -5.35 7.02 12.12
C LEU A 96 -5.27 8.28 11.25
N GLN A 97 -4.61 9.35 11.72
CA GLN A 97 -4.35 10.56 10.93
C GLN A 97 -3.51 10.27 9.69
N LEU A 98 -2.46 9.45 9.83
CA LEU A 98 -1.63 8.99 8.71
C LEU A 98 -2.45 8.24 7.68
N LEU A 99 -3.28 7.27 8.10
CA LEU A 99 -4.12 6.49 7.19
C LEU A 99 -5.12 7.39 6.46
N LYS A 100 -5.72 8.37 7.15
CA LYS A 100 -6.62 9.37 6.53
C LYS A 100 -5.93 10.28 5.50
N SER A 101 -4.60 10.36 5.48
CA SER A 101 -3.88 11.14 4.47
C SER A 101 -3.88 10.47 3.09
N PHE A 102 -4.12 9.15 3.05
CA PHE A 102 -4.24 8.39 1.82
C PHE A 102 -5.62 8.61 1.21
N GLU A 103 -5.62 8.86 -0.09
CA GLU A 103 -6.82 9.08 -0.88
C GLU A 103 -7.16 7.80 -1.62
N VAL A 104 -8.33 7.23 -1.35
CA VAL A 104 -8.85 6.08 -2.10
C VAL A 104 -9.45 6.63 -3.40
N ARG A 105 -8.84 6.30 -4.53
CA ARG A 105 -9.27 6.73 -5.87
C ARG A 105 -10.28 5.79 -6.49
N GLN A 106 -10.18 4.51 -6.17
CA GLN A 106 -11.08 3.47 -6.63
C GLN A 106 -11.14 2.39 -5.55
N PHE A 107 -12.35 1.96 -5.23
CA PHE A 107 -12.62 0.79 -4.40
C PHE A 107 -13.85 0.13 -5.00
N ASP A 108 -13.65 -1.01 -5.66
CA ASP A 108 -14.72 -1.81 -6.23
C ASP A 108 -14.59 -3.22 -5.68
N LEU A 109 -15.62 -3.68 -4.98
CA LEU A 109 -15.72 -5.04 -4.46
C LEU A 109 -16.90 -5.74 -5.12
N ASP A 110 -16.64 -6.88 -5.74
CA ASP A 110 -17.63 -7.83 -6.23
C ASP A 110 -17.47 -9.13 -5.46
N MET A 111 -18.52 -9.57 -4.77
CA MET A 111 -18.42 -10.63 -3.77
C MET A 111 -19.49 -11.71 -3.95
N ASP A 112 -19.03 -12.95 -3.83
CA ASP A 112 -19.86 -14.14 -3.72
C ASP A 112 -19.32 -15.05 -2.60
N THR A 113 -20.19 -15.41 -1.67
CA THR A 113 -19.84 -16.29 -0.54
C THR A 113 -20.03 -17.78 -0.83
N GLY A 114 -20.60 -18.15 -1.98
CA GLY A 114 -21.01 -19.51 -2.33
C GLY A 114 -22.33 -19.95 -1.68
N ASP A 115 -22.94 -19.11 -0.84
CA ASP A 115 -24.27 -19.32 -0.27
C ASP A 115 -25.23 -18.23 -0.75
N TYR A 116 -26.19 -18.63 -1.57
CA TYR A 116 -27.24 -17.76 -2.11
C TYR A 116 -28.01 -17.02 -1.01
N VAL A 117 -28.28 -17.65 0.14
CA VAL A 117 -29.00 -17.02 1.24
C VAL A 117 -28.14 -15.96 1.91
N ALA A 118 -26.84 -16.22 2.08
CA ALA A 118 -25.89 -15.25 2.64
C ALA A 118 -25.73 -14.03 1.70
N ASN A 119 -25.52 -14.27 0.41
CA ASN A 119 -25.44 -13.22 -0.61
C ASN A 119 -26.71 -12.35 -0.63
N ALA A 120 -27.90 -12.96 -0.64
CA ALA A 120 -29.17 -12.23 -0.61
C ALA A 120 -29.31 -11.35 0.65
N LYS A 121 -28.87 -11.84 1.81
CA LYS A 121 -28.88 -11.06 3.07
C LYS A 121 -27.91 -9.89 3.07
N MET A 122 -26.82 -9.95 2.32
CA MET A 122 -25.85 -8.85 2.21
C MET A 122 -26.35 -7.74 1.28
N TYR A 123 -27.33 -8.00 0.40
CA TYR A 123 -27.80 -7.04 -0.59
C TYR A 123 -28.21 -5.68 -0.01
N PRO A 124 -29.01 -5.59 1.07
CA PRO A 124 -29.36 -4.30 1.67
C PRO A 124 -28.14 -3.53 2.18
N VAL A 125 -27.15 -4.23 2.73
CA VAL A 125 -25.92 -3.62 3.23
C VAL A 125 -25.09 -3.08 2.07
N PHE A 126 -24.96 -3.83 0.97
CA PHE A 126 -24.16 -3.41 -0.17
C PHE A 126 -24.80 -2.25 -0.93
N VAL A 127 -26.14 -2.20 -1.03
CA VAL A 127 -26.85 -1.03 -1.58
C VAL A 127 -26.54 0.23 -0.76
N LEU A 128 -26.56 0.15 0.58
CA LEU A 128 -26.20 1.27 1.44
C LEU A 128 -24.73 1.67 1.27
N LEU A 129 -23.81 0.71 1.24
CA LEU A 129 -22.38 0.99 1.03
C LEU A 129 -22.12 1.61 -0.35
N ASN A 130 -22.86 1.20 -1.38
CA ASN A 130 -22.76 1.77 -2.73
C ASN A 130 -23.18 3.24 -2.77
N GLN A 131 -24.18 3.62 -1.97
CA GLN A 131 -24.65 5.00 -1.90
C GLN A 131 -23.68 5.94 -1.15
N PHE A 132 -22.98 5.45 -0.13
CA PHE A 132 -22.25 6.31 0.81
C PHE A 132 -20.73 6.14 0.83
N VAL A 133 -20.20 5.01 0.35
CA VAL A 133 -18.80 4.63 0.58
C VAL A 133 -18.03 4.46 -0.73
N ALA A 134 -18.35 3.44 -1.52
CA ALA A 134 -17.61 3.04 -2.74
C ALA A 134 -18.44 2.03 -3.54
N SER A 135 -17.90 1.39 -4.59
CA SER A 135 -18.69 0.44 -5.36
C SER A 135 -18.68 -0.95 -4.72
N PHE A 136 -19.86 -1.45 -4.38
CA PHE A 136 -20.05 -2.77 -3.79
C PHE A 136 -21.11 -3.55 -4.57
N HIS A 137 -20.75 -4.74 -5.03
CA HIS A 137 -21.59 -5.64 -5.79
C HIS A 137 -21.61 -7.02 -5.14
N ILE A 138 -22.78 -7.64 -5.13
CA ILE A 138 -22.97 -9.04 -4.78
C ILE A 138 -23.37 -9.76 -6.05
N ASN A 139 -22.74 -10.89 -6.31
CA ASN A 139 -23.13 -11.79 -7.39
C ASN A 139 -23.49 -13.17 -6.85
N PHE A 140 -23.92 -14.04 -7.76
CA PHE A 140 -24.29 -15.44 -7.50
C PHE A 140 -23.62 -16.35 -8.54
N GLU A 141 -22.43 -15.94 -8.99
CA GLU A 141 -21.70 -16.52 -10.11
C GLU A 141 -20.37 -17.13 -9.66
N ASP A 142 -20.18 -17.32 -8.35
CA ASP A 142 -18.94 -17.78 -7.70
C ASP A 142 -17.74 -16.88 -8.05
N ARG A 143 -17.97 -15.59 -8.29
CA ARG A 143 -16.92 -14.62 -8.62
C ARG A 143 -16.61 -13.70 -7.45
N ASN A 144 -15.32 -13.53 -7.18
CA ASN A 144 -14.82 -12.58 -6.20
C ASN A 144 -13.78 -11.67 -6.85
N ARG A 145 -14.03 -10.36 -6.86
CA ARG A 145 -13.14 -9.35 -7.42
C ARG A 145 -12.97 -8.17 -6.48
N LEU A 146 -11.74 -7.72 -6.32
CA LEU A 146 -11.39 -6.50 -5.62
C LEU A 146 -10.49 -5.64 -6.49
N VAL A 147 -10.92 -4.40 -6.72
CA VAL A 147 -10.09 -3.34 -7.30
C VAL A 147 -9.91 -2.24 -6.26
N LEU A 148 -8.66 -1.90 -5.96
CA LEU A 148 -8.31 -0.89 -4.97
C LEU A 148 -7.13 -0.05 -5.48
N ASP A 149 -7.39 1.24 -5.70
CA ASP A 149 -6.37 2.24 -6.03
C ASP A 149 -6.28 3.28 -4.91
N ILE A 150 -5.20 3.21 -4.13
CA ILE A 150 -4.91 4.16 -3.06
C ILE A 150 -3.74 5.02 -3.48
N ARG A 151 -3.89 6.34 -3.37
CA ARG A 151 -2.84 7.31 -3.73
C ARG A 151 -2.53 8.25 -2.58
N ASN A 152 -1.28 8.67 -2.51
CA ASN A 152 -0.85 9.69 -1.57
C ASN A 152 0.37 10.46 -2.10
N ARG A 153 0.78 11.51 -1.41
CA ARG A 153 2.04 12.23 -1.65
C ARG A 153 2.73 12.44 -0.30
N PRO A 154 4.07 12.33 -0.21
CA PRO A 154 4.78 12.44 1.06
C PRO A 154 4.44 13.70 1.86
N TYR A 155 4.24 14.86 1.20
CA TYR A 155 3.87 16.09 1.91
C TYR A 155 2.54 15.98 2.68
N ARG A 156 1.56 15.22 2.18
CA ARG A 156 0.26 15.02 2.86
C ARG A 156 0.41 14.15 4.11
N MET A 157 1.28 13.14 4.05
CA MET A 157 1.63 12.32 5.21
C MET A 157 2.31 13.16 6.29
N LEU A 158 3.27 14.01 5.89
CA LEU A 158 3.92 14.93 6.83
C LEU A 158 2.90 15.89 7.47
N LYS A 159 2.03 16.50 6.65
CA LYS A 159 0.96 17.37 7.14
C LYS A 159 0.10 16.66 8.19
N SER A 160 -0.26 15.39 7.99
CA SER A 160 -1.07 14.61 8.93
C SER A 160 -0.38 14.30 10.27
N LEU A 161 0.95 14.35 10.32
CA LEU A 161 1.74 14.06 11.53
C LEU A 161 2.00 15.28 12.40
N PHE A 162 2.06 16.46 11.77
CA PHE A 162 2.35 17.74 12.41
C PHE A 162 1.10 18.56 12.75
N ASN A 163 -0.08 18.14 12.28
CA ASN A 163 -1.38 18.80 12.48
C ASN A 163 -2.28 18.00 13.43
#